data_AF-A0A024UTN4-F1
#
_entry.id   AF-A0A024UTN4-F1
#
_cell.length_a   1.000
_cell.length_b   1.000
_cell.length_c   1.000
_cell.angle_alpha   90.00
_cell.angle_beta   90.00
_cell.angle_gamma   90.00
#
_symmetry.space_group_name_H-M   'P 1'
#
loop_
_entity.id
_entity.type
_entity.pdbx_description
1 polymer ?
#
loop_
_entity_poly.entity_id
_entity_poly.type
_entity_poly.pdbx_seq_one_letter_code
_entity_poly.pdbx_strand_id
1 'polypeptide(L)'
;MDLLLYVHVDADHFVITTTAQETIMDVIQRSEAAYASLFRTKPPLTIDAIKNDAGCFLPASLAVGQILHNGAHVSVVVNASSPQTGATVPLDCTIPRLFATWKQWQLYFAQALCAIAQRNDELSKETITRFEVVSHLSSLCSSTNGQILHLTLDCVERWLLVIAVDESTILFAQLLVTKHVLASAPLLARVLQLVDVFARSSREAQLSLIAHDMNTRLIDISATCPHVTSIVEPIVATLHALSMRQRRAPASSSSMTTTFPPPMAIQELLYCMHGKQRHSQDVATQQLVHLSESQEKWQGAVKGADAAFFAELLHVTTMAYAPGDTLSEALVTRVLQAMTNVISFQPQTLVVQDPNAIDALVTIGHQSTFAAPLRQQAAIILQHVVERQGHLGYSNVAGLVGLLQSTDPLAQAVGAAALLAALDGKAKVNPSNTHEAVLYEMCSCHVPALVDALYASAVPTRVAVLQVLNVLLQEEDVRQLVVVDLGCIPAFVSIFLDMKDVEGQRQAVKALSKIALSSRDRHHEVASAMEYVVSRSAFTDSVVAFYLDLIVPPTAIHAS
;
A
#
# COMPACT_ATOMS: atom_id res chain seq x y z
N MET A 1 55.28 39.76 -7.75
CA MET A 1 55.28 41.18 -7.33
C MET A 1 53.84 41.58 -7.11
N ASP A 2 53.56 42.19 -5.97
CA ASP A 2 52.23 42.66 -5.63
C ASP A 2 51.99 44.01 -6.31
N LEU A 3 50.84 44.14 -6.95
CA LEU A 3 50.32 45.32 -7.60
C LEU A 3 49.28 45.96 -6.66
N LEU A 4 49.35 47.27 -6.48
CA LEU A 4 48.34 48.05 -5.79
C LEU A 4 47.41 48.66 -6.84
N LEU A 5 46.11 48.44 -6.69
CA LEU A 5 45.09 49.02 -7.58
C LEU A 5 44.21 49.98 -6.80
N TYR A 6 43.96 51.15 -7.38
CA TYR A 6 43.01 52.14 -6.86
C TYR A 6 41.63 51.87 -7.43
N VAL A 7 40.71 51.42 -6.60
CA VAL A 7 39.35 51.05 -6.98
C VAL A 7 38.41 52.21 -6.72
N HIS A 8 37.69 52.62 -7.77
CA HIS A 8 36.70 53.69 -7.76
C HIS A 8 35.31 53.08 -7.89
N VAL A 9 34.45 53.38 -6.93
CA VAL A 9 33.05 52.97 -6.92
C VAL A 9 32.20 54.20 -6.65
N ASP A 10 31.63 54.79 -7.71
CA ASP A 10 30.97 56.10 -7.66
C ASP A 10 31.85 57.18 -6.97
N ALA A 11 31.48 57.61 -5.76
CA ALA A 11 32.23 58.59 -4.97
C ALA A 11 33.23 57.96 -3.98
N ASP A 12 33.22 56.64 -3.83
CA ASP A 12 34.05 55.89 -2.90
C ASP A 12 35.33 55.38 -3.55
N HIS A 13 36.41 55.40 -2.77
CA HIS A 13 37.77 55.16 -3.24
C HIS A 13 38.53 54.32 -2.23
N PHE A 14 39.14 53.23 -2.68
CA PHE A 14 39.96 52.38 -1.81
C PHE A 14 41.04 51.66 -2.61
N VAL A 15 42.00 51.05 -1.90
CA VAL A 15 43.13 50.35 -2.51
C VAL A 15 43.04 48.87 -2.20
N ILE A 16 43.25 48.03 -3.21
CA ILE A 16 43.41 46.59 -3.05
C ILE A 16 44.77 46.13 -3.54
N THR A 17 45.28 45.07 -2.92
CA THR A 17 46.48 44.36 -3.37
C THR A 17 46.08 43.23 -4.32
N THR A 18 46.83 43.03 -5.39
CA THR A 18 46.66 41.94 -6.36
C THR A 18 48.01 41.49 -6.92
N THR A 19 48.05 40.42 -7.69
CA THR A 19 49.28 39.97 -8.37
C THR A 19 49.08 39.94 -9.87
N ALA A 20 50.19 40.03 -10.62
CA ALA A 20 50.15 40.03 -12.09
C ALA A 20 49.52 38.77 -12.71
N GLN A 21 49.48 37.66 -11.97
CA GLN A 21 48.94 36.37 -12.42
C GLN A 21 47.43 36.21 -12.16
N GLU A 22 46.87 37.03 -11.27
CA GLU A 22 45.44 37.01 -10.97
C GLU A 22 44.63 37.53 -12.16
N THR A 23 43.38 37.10 -12.23
CA THR A 23 42.44 37.55 -13.27
C THR A 23 41.67 38.78 -12.82
N ILE A 24 41.09 39.51 -13.78
CA ILE A 24 40.18 40.63 -13.47
C ILE A 24 38.98 40.16 -12.62
N MET A 25 38.54 38.90 -12.75
CA MET A 25 37.50 38.33 -11.87
C MET A 25 37.95 38.28 -10.39
N ASP A 26 39.23 37.96 -10.14
CA ASP A 26 39.76 37.95 -8.77
C ASP A 26 39.83 39.36 -8.19
N VAL A 27 40.17 40.35 -9.04
CA VAL A 27 40.13 41.79 -8.68
C VAL A 27 38.71 42.24 -8.37
N ILE A 28 37.71 41.79 -9.14
CA ILE A 28 36.29 42.06 -8.88
C ILE A 28 35.88 41.55 -7.49
N GLN A 29 36.11 40.27 -7.20
CA GLN A 29 35.71 39.66 -5.94
C GLN A 29 36.42 40.30 -4.74
N ARG A 30 37.71 40.64 -4.90
CA ARG A 30 38.48 41.32 -3.86
C ARG A 30 38.01 42.75 -3.63
N SER A 31 37.59 43.44 -4.69
CA SER A 31 37.01 44.78 -4.60
C SER A 31 35.68 44.77 -3.84
N GLU A 32 34.81 43.80 -4.11
CA GLU A 32 33.56 43.61 -3.37
C GLU A 32 33.80 43.35 -1.88
N ALA A 33 34.73 42.45 -1.56
CA ALA A 33 35.09 42.12 -0.18
C ALA A 33 35.72 43.31 0.57
N ALA A 34 36.63 44.05 -0.10
CA ALA A 34 37.27 45.23 0.47
C ALA A 34 36.26 46.36 0.69
N TYR A 35 35.35 46.59 -0.26
CA TYR A 35 34.28 47.58 -0.13
C TYR A 35 33.37 47.26 1.07
N ALA A 36 32.92 46.00 1.21
CA ALA A 36 32.09 45.58 2.34
C ALA A 36 32.79 45.73 3.70
N SER A 37 34.12 45.54 3.75
CA SER A 37 34.91 45.69 4.98
C SER A 37 35.14 47.16 5.38
N LEU A 38 35.44 48.02 4.40
CA LEU A 38 35.80 49.42 4.61
C LEU A 38 34.57 50.31 4.82
N PHE A 39 33.50 50.07 4.06
CA PHE A 39 32.29 50.89 4.07
C PHE A 39 31.14 50.16 4.77
N ARG A 40 31.34 49.79 6.03
CA ARG A 40 30.40 48.96 6.83
C ARG A 40 28.98 49.52 6.97
N THR A 41 28.81 50.82 6.79
CA THR A 41 27.52 51.52 6.89
C THR A 41 26.81 51.67 5.55
N LYS A 42 27.43 51.26 4.44
CA LYS A 42 26.87 51.34 3.09
C LYS A 42 26.34 49.97 2.64
N PRO A 43 25.29 49.92 1.80
CA PRO A 43 24.85 48.66 1.23
C PRO A 43 25.99 48.10 0.37
N PRO A 44 26.24 46.79 0.39
CA PRO A 44 27.41 46.29 -0.26
C PRO A 44 27.05 45.93 -1.71
N LEU A 45 28.07 45.95 -2.56
CA LEU A 45 27.89 46.14 -4.01
C LEU A 45 28.25 44.87 -4.76
N THR A 46 27.58 44.66 -5.90
CA THR A 46 27.95 43.61 -6.86
C THR A 46 28.47 44.28 -8.13
N ILE A 47 29.69 43.92 -8.49
CA ILE A 47 30.46 44.50 -9.58
C ILE A 47 30.26 43.63 -10.82
N ASP A 48 29.60 44.18 -11.84
CA ASP A 48 29.39 43.49 -13.10
C ASP A 48 30.63 43.53 -13.99
N ALA A 49 31.36 44.64 -13.96
CA ALA A 49 32.56 44.83 -14.75
C ALA A 49 33.49 45.87 -14.14
N ILE A 50 34.75 45.86 -14.59
CA ILE A 50 35.73 46.88 -14.25
C ILE A 50 36.17 47.58 -15.54
N LYS A 51 36.36 48.90 -15.45
CA LYS A 51 36.98 49.74 -16.48
C LYS A 51 38.36 50.19 -16.02
N ASN A 52 39.31 50.28 -16.95
CA ASN A 52 40.59 50.92 -16.67
C ASN A 52 40.49 52.46 -16.73
N ASP A 53 41.63 53.13 -16.50
CA ASP A 53 41.80 54.58 -16.61
C ASP A 53 41.34 55.19 -17.94
N ALA A 54 41.42 54.41 -19.03
CA ALA A 54 40.97 54.82 -20.36
C ALA A 54 39.46 54.61 -20.57
N GLY A 55 38.73 54.16 -19.56
CA GLY A 55 37.30 53.86 -19.63
C GLY A 55 36.96 52.56 -20.38
N CYS A 56 37.94 51.73 -20.70
CA CYS A 56 37.76 50.47 -21.42
C CYS A 56 37.38 49.34 -20.46
N PHE A 57 36.36 48.56 -20.83
CA PHE A 57 35.95 47.38 -20.07
C PHE A 57 37.01 46.28 -20.13
N LEU A 58 37.30 45.71 -18.97
CA LEU A 58 38.28 44.64 -18.82
C LEU A 58 37.56 43.28 -18.76
N PRO A 59 37.88 42.33 -19.67
CA PRO A 59 37.31 40.99 -19.63
C PRO A 59 37.71 40.27 -18.35
N ALA A 60 36.75 39.59 -17.71
CA ALA A 60 36.96 38.97 -16.40
C ALA A 60 38.03 37.86 -16.39
N SER A 61 38.28 37.20 -17.53
CA SER A 61 39.29 36.15 -17.68
C SER A 61 40.70 36.67 -17.95
N LEU A 62 40.87 37.98 -18.18
CA LEU A 62 42.15 38.56 -18.54
C LEU A 62 43.05 38.65 -17.30
N ALA A 63 44.35 38.38 -17.47
CA ALA A 63 45.31 38.48 -16.37
C ALA A 63 45.66 39.95 -16.10
N VAL A 64 45.69 40.34 -14.82
CA VAL A 64 45.92 41.73 -14.37
C VAL A 64 47.20 42.31 -14.97
N GLY A 65 48.31 41.56 -14.91
CA GLY A 65 49.61 42.04 -15.37
C GLY A 65 49.73 42.25 -16.89
N GLN A 66 48.74 41.82 -17.67
CA GLN A 66 48.71 42.05 -19.12
C GLN A 66 48.19 43.44 -19.48
N ILE A 67 47.43 44.09 -18.60
CA ILE A 67 46.71 45.32 -18.94
C ILE A 67 46.73 46.41 -17.87
N LEU A 68 46.99 46.04 -16.61
CA LEU A 68 47.08 46.96 -15.48
C LEU A 68 48.51 46.98 -14.94
N HIS A 69 48.96 48.17 -14.57
CA HIS A 69 50.24 48.39 -13.91
C HIS A 69 50.05 48.71 -12.43
N ASN A 70 51.14 48.72 -11.66
CA ASN A 70 51.10 49.11 -10.27
C ASN A 70 50.60 50.57 -10.16
N GLY A 71 49.68 50.83 -9.24
CA GLY A 71 49.02 52.13 -9.05
C GLY A 71 47.97 52.48 -10.10
N ALA A 72 47.56 51.55 -10.97
CA ALA A 72 46.49 51.82 -11.94
C ALA A 72 45.16 52.08 -11.24
N HIS A 73 44.34 52.99 -11.80
CA HIS A 73 42.98 53.18 -11.32
C HIS A 73 41.99 52.35 -12.14
N VAL A 74 41.00 51.83 -11.42
CA VAL A 74 39.97 50.98 -11.97
C VAL A 74 38.62 51.45 -11.50
N SER A 75 37.74 51.74 -12.45
CA SER A 75 36.37 52.18 -12.20
C SER A 75 35.43 50.99 -12.28
N VAL A 76 34.69 50.77 -11.20
CA VAL A 76 33.77 49.66 -11.05
C VAL A 76 32.43 50.01 -11.70
N VAL A 77 31.90 49.09 -12.48
CA VAL A 77 30.53 49.16 -13.00
C VAL A 77 29.67 48.22 -12.16
N VAL A 78 28.77 48.81 -11.40
CA VAL A 78 27.86 48.11 -10.49
C VAL A 78 26.58 47.74 -11.21
N ASN A 79 26.02 46.57 -10.88
CA ASN A 79 24.72 46.17 -11.38
C ASN A 79 23.62 47.08 -10.84
N ALA A 80 22.89 47.77 -11.73
CA ALA A 80 21.77 48.63 -11.38
C ALA A 80 20.55 47.88 -10.76
N SER A 81 20.64 46.56 -10.60
CA SER A 81 19.68 45.74 -9.86
C SER A 81 19.95 45.66 -8.35
N SER A 82 21.02 46.26 -7.83
CA SER A 82 21.09 46.62 -6.40
C SER A 82 20.05 47.72 -6.12
N PRO A 83 19.30 47.68 -5.00
CA PRO A 83 18.32 48.73 -4.69
C PRO A 83 19.03 50.09 -4.72
N GLN A 84 18.61 50.95 -5.64
CA GLN A 84 19.25 52.23 -5.90
C GLN A 84 19.37 53.02 -4.61
N THR A 85 20.60 53.45 -4.30
CA THR A 85 20.92 54.45 -3.29
C THR A 85 20.15 55.73 -3.61
N GLY A 86 18.96 55.88 -3.01
CA GLY A 86 18.09 57.04 -3.20
C GLY A 86 16.60 56.72 -3.34
N ALA A 87 16.22 55.48 -3.63
CA ALA A 87 14.83 55.06 -3.47
C ALA A 87 14.60 54.75 -1.98
N THR A 88 13.63 55.44 -1.37
CA THR A 88 13.12 55.04 -0.05
C THR A 88 12.76 53.56 -0.11
N VAL A 89 13.54 52.73 0.61
CA VAL A 89 13.17 51.35 0.91
C VAL A 89 11.73 51.41 1.41
N PRO A 90 10.75 50.75 0.77
CA PRO A 90 9.39 50.71 1.28
C PRO A 90 9.48 50.26 2.73
N LEU A 91 8.76 50.91 3.66
CA LEU A 91 8.81 50.58 5.09
C LEU A 91 8.53 49.08 5.38
N ASP A 92 8.04 48.34 4.40
CA ASP A 92 7.72 46.92 4.45
C ASP A 92 8.84 46.00 3.90
N CYS A 93 9.97 46.53 3.42
CA CYS A 93 11.13 45.74 3.01
C CYS A 93 12.14 45.62 4.16
N THR A 94 12.08 44.52 4.88
CA THR A 94 13.00 44.21 5.98
C THR A 94 14.40 43.87 5.45
N ILE A 95 15.45 44.34 6.12
CA ILE A 95 16.87 44.02 5.84
C ILE A 95 17.13 42.51 5.60
N PRO A 96 16.51 41.57 6.34
CA PRO A 96 16.56 40.13 6.06
C PRO A 96 16.12 39.74 4.64
N ARG A 97 15.14 40.44 4.07
CA ARG A 97 14.61 40.18 2.73
C ARG A 97 15.58 40.63 1.63
N LEU A 98 16.35 41.69 1.89
CA LEU A 98 17.45 42.16 1.02
C LEU A 98 18.64 41.18 1.04
N PHE A 99 19.04 40.72 2.22
CA PHE A 99 20.07 39.68 2.35
C PHE A 99 19.65 38.33 1.74
N ALA A 100 18.36 37.99 1.82
CA ALA A 100 17.77 36.81 1.17
C ALA A 100 17.68 36.91 -0.36
N THR A 101 17.94 38.07 -0.98
CA THR A 101 18.00 38.21 -2.45
C THR A 101 19.42 38.25 -3.01
N TRP A 102 20.43 38.34 -2.14
CA TRP A 102 21.79 38.64 -2.57
C TRP A 102 22.66 37.39 -2.60
N LYS A 103 22.84 36.83 -3.81
CA LYS A 103 23.42 35.49 -4.05
C LYS A 103 24.82 35.29 -3.47
N GLN A 104 25.70 36.28 -3.55
CA GLN A 104 27.05 36.19 -2.98
C GLN A 104 27.01 36.15 -1.46
N TRP A 105 26.22 37.01 -0.82
CA TRP A 105 26.03 36.98 0.63
C TRP A 105 25.43 35.66 1.10
N GLN A 106 24.41 35.13 0.41
CA GLN A 106 23.85 33.82 0.71
C GLN A 106 24.89 32.70 0.61
N LEU A 107 25.78 32.76 -0.37
CA LEU A 107 26.86 31.79 -0.54
C LEU A 107 27.89 31.90 0.59
N TYR A 108 28.38 33.11 0.90
CA TYR A 108 29.30 33.32 2.01
C TYR A 108 28.70 32.91 3.35
N PHE A 109 27.41 33.21 3.55
CA PHE A 109 26.71 32.86 4.77
C PHE A 109 26.49 31.35 4.89
N ALA A 110 26.11 30.67 3.80
CA ALA A 110 26.03 29.20 3.77
C ALA A 110 27.40 28.53 4.03
N GLN A 111 28.47 29.06 3.44
CA GLN A 111 29.84 28.59 3.68
C GLN A 111 30.26 28.80 5.13
N ALA A 112 29.93 29.95 5.73
CA ALA A 112 30.23 30.24 7.13
C ALA A 112 29.48 29.30 8.08
N LEU A 113 28.18 29.10 7.85
CA LEU A 113 27.39 28.13 8.63
C LEU A 113 27.98 26.73 8.53
N CYS A 114 28.42 26.31 7.34
CA CYS A 114 28.96 24.98 7.17
C CYS A 114 30.37 24.83 7.72
N ALA A 115 31.19 25.88 7.71
CA ALA A 115 32.45 25.90 8.44
C ALA A 115 32.23 25.81 9.96
N ILE A 116 31.17 26.44 10.48
CA ILE A 116 30.78 26.32 11.89
C ILE A 116 30.30 24.88 12.18
N ALA A 117 29.44 24.32 11.34
CA ALA A 117 28.96 22.94 11.44
C ALA A 117 30.10 21.91 11.33
N GLN A 118 31.18 22.25 10.62
CA GLN A 118 32.39 21.43 10.50
C GLN A 118 33.33 21.48 11.68
N ARG A 119 33.32 22.57 12.44
CA ARG A 119 34.26 22.79 13.54
C ARG A 119 33.71 22.41 14.89
N ASN A 120 32.39 22.46 15.06
CA ASN A 120 31.72 22.22 16.34
C ASN A 120 30.72 21.07 16.20
N ASP A 121 31.16 19.85 16.48
CA ASP A 121 30.26 18.69 16.65
C ASP A 121 29.34 18.86 17.89
N GLU A 122 29.67 19.79 18.80
CA GLU A 122 28.96 20.07 20.06
C GLU A 122 28.39 21.49 20.12
N LEU A 123 27.80 22.01 19.04
CA LEU A 123 26.98 23.20 19.17
C LEU A 123 25.79 22.90 20.10
N SER A 124 25.75 23.57 21.26
CA SER A 124 24.65 23.37 22.21
C SER A 124 23.32 23.83 21.60
N LYS A 125 22.21 23.16 21.95
CA LYS A 125 20.84 23.56 21.54
C LYS A 125 20.59 25.05 21.80
N GLU A 126 21.07 25.55 22.94
CA GLU A 126 20.95 26.94 23.34
C GLU A 126 21.64 27.92 22.38
N THR A 127 22.78 27.51 21.79
CA THR A 127 23.50 28.32 20.81
C THR A 127 22.73 28.37 19.48
N ILE A 128 22.19 27.23 19.03
CA ILE A 128 21.36 27.15 17.81
C ILE A 128 20.13 28.07 17.93
N THR A 129 19.46 28.06 19.07
CA THR A 129 18.29 28.92 19.33
C THR A 129 18.66 30.40 19.40
N ARG A 130 19.74 30.77 20.11
CA ARG A 130 20.18 32.17 20.23
C ARG A 130 20.61 32.80 18.90
N PHE A 131 21.16 32.01 17.98
CA PHE A 131 21.58 32.47 16.66
C PHE A 131 20.50 32.30 15.57
N GLU A 132 19.27 31.93 15.94
CA GLU A 132 18.14 31.73 15.01
C GLU A 132 18.51 30.90 13.77
N VAL A 133 19.38 29.89 13.95
CA VAL A 133 20.02 29.14 12.85
C VAL A 133 18.98 28.51 11.93
N VAL A 134 17.85 28.06 12.47
CA VAL A 134 16.73 27.48 11.70
C VAL A 134 16.12 28.50 10.74
N SER A 135 15.93 29.75 11.18
CA SER A 135 15.38 30.81 10.32
C SER A 135 16.32 31.10 9.14
N HIS A 136 17.62 31.06 9.42
CA HIS A 136 18.68 31.25 8.45
C HIS A 136 18.75 30.10 7.45
N LEU A 137 18.69 28.85 7.91
CA LEU A 137 18.63 27.67 7.05
C LEU A 137 17.37 27.67 6.20
N SER A 138 16.20 27.98 6.78
CA SER A 138 14.92 28.09 6.05
C SER A 138 14.98 29.14 4.93
N SER A 139 15.63 30.28 5.17
CA SER A 139 15.86 31.31 4.15
C SER A 139 16.76 30.80 3.02
N LEU A 140 17.87 30.14 3.35
CA LEU A 140 18.82 29.60 2.37
C LEU A 140 18.25 28.42 1.57
N CYS A 141 17.39 27.59 2.18
CA CYS A 141 16.65 26.51 1.51
C CYS A 141 15.74 27.02 0.37
N SER A 142 15.38 28.30 0.39
CA SER A 142 14.58 28.94 -0.66
C SER A 142 15.43 29.48 -1.82
N SER A 143 16.77 29.37 -1.75
CA SER A 143 17.65 29.87 -2.80
C SER A 143 17.49 29.08 -4.10
N THR A 144 17.54 29.79 -5.23
CA THR A 144 17.53 29.18 -6.57
C THR A 144 18.90 28.67 -7.01
N ASN A 145 19.94 28.91 -6.20
CA ASN A 145 21.30 28.48 -6.48
C ASN A 145 21.56 27.09 -5.87
N GLY A 146 21.84 26.10 -6.72
CA GLY A 146 22.12 24.73 -6.30
C GLY A 146 23.31 24.60 -5.34
N GLN A 147 24.36 25.41 -5.50
CA GLN A 147 25.53 25.37 -4.62
C GLN A 147 25.19 25.82 -3.19
N ILE A 148 24.37 26.86 -3.05
CA ILE A 148 23.88 27.33 -1.75
C ILE A 148 23.06 26.22 -1.11
N LEU A 149 22.15 25.61 -1.87
CA LEU A 149 21.26 24.57 -1.37
C LEU A 149 22.04 23.31 -0.94
N HIS A 150 23.08 22.90 -1.67
CA HIS A 150 23.98 21.82 -1.26
C HIS A 150 24.66 22.09 0.08
N LEU A 151 25.23 23.29 0.25
CA LEU A 151 25.84 23.70 1.51
C LEU A 151 24.79 23.73 2.62
N THR A 152 23.63 24.34 2.39
CA THR A 152 22.54 24.37 3.39
C THR A 152 22.16 22.96 3.84
N LEU A 153 22.08 21.98 2.93
CA LEU A 153 21.81 20.59 3.29
C LEU A 153 22.95 19.93 4.08
N ASP A 154 24.22 20.23 3.79
CA ASP A 154 25.37 19.77 4.61
C ASP A 154 25.26 20.28 6.06
N CYS A 155 24.86 21.53 6.21
CA CYS A 155 24.65 22.16 7.50
C CYS A 155 23.45 21.52 8.25
N VAL A 156 22.33 21.28 7.55
CA VAL A 156 21.14 20.61 8.12
C VAL A 156 21.48 19.19 8.58
N GLU A 157 22.22 18.42 7.78
CA GLU A 157 22.62 17.05 8.11
C GLU A 157 23.35 16.95 9.45
N ARG A 158 24.27 17.88 9.71
CA ARG A 158 25.08 17.89 10.93
C ARG A 158 24.31 18.33 12.17
N TRP A 159 23.39 19.28 12.01
CA TRP A 159 22.62 19.83 13.12
C TRP A 159 21.24 19.20 13.31
N LEU A 160 20.89 18.21 12.48
CA LEU A 160 19.57 17.59 12.45
C LEU A 160 19.08 17.10 13.82
N LEU A 161 19.98 16.52 14.62
CA LEU A 161 19.64 15.97 15.94
C LEU A 161 19.69 17.02 17.07
N VAL A 162 20.18 18.22 16.76
CA VAL A 162 20.34 19.32 17.72
C VAL A 162 19.21 20.35 17.58
N ILE A 163 18.76 20.61 16.34
CA ILE A 163 17.60 21.47 16.04
C ILE A 163 16.35 20.94 16.74
N ALA A 164 15.44 21.83 17.15
CA ALA A 164 14.17 21.40 17.74
C ALA A 164 13.36 20.55 16.74
N VAL A 165 12.59 19.60 17.26
CA VAL A 165 11.83 18.64 16.44
C VAL A 165 10.86 19.37 15.50
N ASP A 166 10.06 20.30 16.02
CA ASP A 166 9.06 21.02 15.21
C ASP A 166 9.70 21.92 14.16
N GLU A 167 10.81 22.57 14.50
CA GLU A 167 11.60 23.38 13.57
C GLU A 167 12.16 22.56 12.41
N SER A 168 12.67 21.36 12.70
CA SER A 168 13.17 20.42 11.68
C SER A 168 12.04 19.94 10.77
N THR A 169 10.88 19.61 11.33
CA THR A 169 9.69 19.20 10.57
C THR A 169 9.21 20.30 9.61
N ILE A 170 9.15 21.56 10.08
CA ILE A 170 8.78 22.71 9.25
C ILE A 170 9.80 22.90 8.11
N LEU A 171 11.09 22.78 8.40
CA LEU A 171 12.15 22.89 7.40
C LEU A 171 12.01 21.82 6.30
N PHE A 172 11.74 20.57 6.67
CA PHE A 172 11.49 19.50 5.71
C PHE A 172 10.22 19.74 4.88
N ALA A 173 9.14 20.19 5.50
CA ALA A 173 7.90 20.52 4.80
C ALA A 173 8.12 21.63 3.76
N GLN A 174 8.96 22.62 4.05
CA GLN A 174 9.34 23.67 3.11
C GLN A 174 10.22 23.15 1.97
N LEU A 175 11.25 22.37 2.28
CA LEU A 175 12.17 21.81 1.30
C LEU A 175 11.45 20.91 0.28
N LEU A 176 10.52 20.08 0.76
CA LEU A 176 9.75 19.15 -0.07
C LEU A 176 8.68 19.82 -0.97
N VAL A 177 8.45 21.13 -0.81
CA VAL A 177 7.58 21.93 -1.71
C VAL A 177 8.41 22.84 -2.63
N THR A 178 9.72 22.94 -2.40
CA THR A 178 10.60 23.83 -3.15
C THR A 178 10.84 23.31 -4.56
N LYS A 179 10.42 24.07 -5.59
CA LYS A 179 10.50 23.66 -7.00
C LYS A 179 11.89 23.19 -7.45
N HIS A 180 12.94 23.85 -6.99
CA HIS A 180 14.33 23.49 -7.35
C HIS A 180 14.79 22.16 -6.73
N VAL A 181 14.30 21.83 -5.54
CA VAL A 181 14.55 20.53 -4.91
C VAL A 181 13.82 19.45 -5.70
N LEU A 182 12.52 19.65 -5.98
CA LEU A 182 11.71 18.71 -6.75
C LEU A 182 12.22 18.49 -8.19
N ALA A 183 12.80 19.52 -8.82
CA ALA A 183 13.36 19.42 -10.17
C ALA A 183 14.70 18.68 -10.23
N SER A 184 15.37 18.45 -9.09
CA SER A 184 16.70 17.85 -9.03
C SER A 184 16.68 16.53 -8.28
N ALA A 185 16.73 15.42 -9.02
CA ALA A 185 16.77 14.06 -8.47
C ALA A 185 17.81 13.86 -7.34
N PRO A 186 19.08 14.29 -7.45
CA PRO A 186 20.06 14.10 -6.37
C PRO A 186 19.75 14.96 -5.13
N LEU A 187 19.22 16.17 -5.30
CA LEU A 187 18.84 17.03 -4.18
C LEU A 187 17.61 16.49 -3.45
N LEU A 188 16.59 16.06 -4.21
CA LEU A 188 15.39 15.45 -3.65
C LEU A 188 15.74 14.16 -2.87
N ALA A 189 16.55 13.27 -3.46
CA ALA A 189 16.99 12.06 -2.79
C ALA A 189 17.72 12.35 -1.48
N ARG A 190 18.58 13.37 -1.47
CA ARG A 190 19.29 13.80 -0.26
C ARG A 190 18.35 14.33 0.83
N VAL A 191 17.39 15.19 0.46
CA VAL A 191 16.38 15.69 1.41
C VAL A 191 15.58 14.53 2.01
N LEU A 192 15.15 13.58 1.19
CA LEU A 192 14.40 12.40 1.65
C LEU A 192 15.24 11.51 2.57
N GLN A 193 16.53 11.33 2.30
CA GLN A 193 17.44 10.62 3.21
C GLN A 193 17.55 11.31 4.58
N LEU A 194 17.62 12.64 4.61
CA LEU A 194 17.63 13.39 5.86
C LEU A 194 16.30 13.25 6.62
N VAL A 195 15.18 13.21 5.91
CA VAL A 195 13.86 12.91 6.50
C VAL A 195 13.85 11.50 7.09
N ASP A 196 14.42 10.50 6.42
CA ASP A 196 14.52 9.13 6.96
C ASP A 196 15.38 9.08 8.24
N VAL A 197 16.54 9.74 8.23
CA VAL A 197 17.42 9.84 9.42
C VAL A 197 16.68 10.54 10.57
N PHE A 198 15.97 11.64 10.30
CA PHE A 198 15.18 12.35 11.29
C PHE A 198 14.05 11.47 11.83
N ALA A 199 13.30 10.81 10.96
CA ALA A 199 12.24 9.88 11.35
C ALA A 199 12.78 8.74 12.20
N ARG A 200 14.01 8.25 11.99
CA ARG A 200 14.59 7.18 12.83
C ARG A 200 15.20 7.68 14.14
N SER A 201 15.43 8.99 14.28
CA SER A 201 16.13 9.57 15.43
C SER A 201 15.37 9.45 16.75
N SER A 202 14.04 9.66 16.73
CA SER A 202 13.23 9.76 17.94
C SER A 202 11.75 9.58 17.67
N ARG A 203 11.00 9.22 18.73
CA ARG A 203 9.53 9.14 18.68
C ARG A 203 8.87 10.50 18.44
N GLU A 204 9.43 11.56 19.02
CA GLU A 204 8.92 12.92 18.90
C GLU A 204 9.03 13.41 17.45
N ALA A 205 10.16 13.15 16.78
CA ALA A 205 10.35 13.47 15.37
C ALA A 205 9.25 12.85 14.50
N GLN A 206 8.96 11.58 14.72
CA GLN A 206 7.96 10.86 13.93
C GLN A 206 6.54 11.37 14.17
N LEU A 207 6.20 11.68 15.42
CA LEU A 207 4.91 12.28 15.77
C LEU A 207 4.74 13.67 15.13
N SER A 208 5.80 14.48 15.13
CA SER A 208 5.81 15.80 14.50
C SER A 208 5.63 15.68 12.98
N LEU A 209 6.34 14.77 12.31
CA LEU A 209 6.16 14.50 10.88
C LEU A 209 4.71 14.08 10.53
N ILE A 210 4.09 13.21 11.35
CA ILE A 210 2.70 12.80 11.16
C ILE A 210 1.74 13.98 11.36
N ALA A 211 1.95 14.81 12.41
CA ALA A 211 1.12 15.97 12.69
C ALA A 211 1.14 17.02 11.56
N HIS A 212 2.24 17.08 10.81
CA HIS A 212 2.41 17.96 9.65
C HIS A 212 2.02 17.33 8.30
N ASP A 213 1.31 16.20 8.31
CA ASP A 213 0.82 15.50 7.11
C ASP A 213 1.95 15.12 6.13
N MET A 214 3.09 14.67 6.68
CA MET A 214 4.25 14.33 5.86
C MET A 214 4.02 13.11 4.96
N ASN A 215 3.23 12.12 5.40
CA ASN A 215 2.97 10.90 4.62
C ASN A 215 2.30 11.23 3.28
N THR A 216 1.21 12.00 3.28
CA THR A 216 0.50 12.41 2.07
C THR A 216 1.44 13.12 1.09
N ARG A 217 2.24 14.06 1.59
CA ARG A 217 3.24 14.79 0.79
C ARG A 217 4.28 13.87 0.17
N LEU A 218 4.81 12.92 0.95
CA LEU A 218 5.80 11.96 0.47
C LEU A 218 5.22 11.06 -0.63
N ILE A 219 3.97 10.62 -0.49
CA ILE A 219 3.28 9.81 -1.49
C ILE A 219 3.05 10.62 -2.78
N ASP A 220 2.60 11.87 -2.68
CA ASP A 220 2.42 12.76 -3.84
C ASP A 220 3.75 13.01 -4.58
N ILE A 221 4.84 13.17 -3.83
CA ILE A 221 6.19 13.30 -4.39
C ILE A 221 6.59 12.01 -5.09
N SER A 222 6.34 10.84 -4.50
CA SER A 222 6.64 9.57 -5.16
C SER A 222 5.80 9.37 -6.43
N ALA A 223 4.57 9.86 -6.49
CA ALA A 223 3.72 9.76 -7.67
C ALA A 223 4.23 10.64 -8.82
N THR A 224 4.73 11.84 -8.50
CA THR A 224 5.30 12.78 -9.48
C THR A 224 6.76 12.47 -9.84
N CYS A 225 7.50 11.82 -8.93
CA CYS A 225 8.91 11.50 -9.04
C CYS A 225 9.16 9.99 -8.74
N PRO A 226 8.85 9.07 -9.67
CA PRO A 226 8.94 7.62 -9.41
C PRO A 226 10.33 7.09 -9.05
N HIS A 227 11.39 7.85 -9.38
CA HIS A 227 12.76 7.48 -9.07
C HIS A 227 13.10 7.52 -7.57
N VAL A 228 12.27 8.18 -6.74
CA VAL A 228 12.47 8.24 -5.28
C VAL A 228 11.58 7.28 -4.48
N THR A 229 10.72 6.51 -5.14
CA THR A 229 9.79 5.55 -4.49
C THR A 229 10.51 4.61 -3.52
N SER A 230 11.68 4.11 -3.89
CA SER A 230 12.48 3.21 -3.04
C SER A 230 13.00 3.85 -1.74
N ILE A 231 13.05 5.19 -1.68
CA ILE A 231 13.45 5.96 -0.49
C ILE A 231 12.22 6.36 0.32
N VAL A 232 11.15 6.78 -0.36
CA VAL A 232 9.89 7.21 0.27
C VAL A 232 9.21 6.06 1.00
N GLU A 233 9.12 4.89 0.37
CA GLU A 233 8.41 3.71 0.90
C GLU A 233 8.88 3.32 2.33
N PRO A 234 10.18 3.18 2.63
CA PRO A 234 10.67 2.96 3.99
C PRO A 234 10.33 4.06 5.01
N ILE A 235 10.30 5.33 4.59
CA ILE A 235 10.00 6.47 5.47
C ILE A 235 8.54 6.38 5.91
N VAL A 236 7.64 6.22 4.94
CA VAL A 236 6.20 6.03 5.19
C VAL A 236 5.98 4.84 6.11
N ALA A 237 6.59 3.68 5.84
CA ALA A 237 6.52 2.52 6.71
C ALA A 237 7.04 2.78 8.14
N THR A 238 8.13 3.53 8.29
CA THR A 238 8.69 3.88 9.62
C THR A 238 7.72 4.74 10.43
N LEU A 239 7.10 5.73 9.80
CA LEU A 239 6.10 6.60 10.44
C LEU A 239 4.88 5.78 10.88
N HIS A 240 4.52 4.74 10.12
CA HIS A 240 3.42 3.85 10.46
C HIS A 240 3.75 2.82 11.56
N ALA A 241 4.98 2.31 11.64
CA ALA A 241 5.35 1.31 12.65
C ALA A 241 5.13 1.80 14.10
N LEU A 242 5.09 3.11 14.32
CA LEU A 242 4.97 3.72 15.63
C LEU A 242 3.55 3.75 16.17
N SER A 243 2.57 3.97 15.31
CA SER A 243 1.17 3.97 15.75
C SER A 243 0.79 2.60 16.33
N MET A 244 1.45 1.51 15.92
CA MET A 244 1.38 0.20 16.60
C MET A 244 2.04 0.18 17.97
N ARG A 245 3.28 0.70 18.08
CA ARG A 245 4.06 0.67 19.34
C ARG A 245 3.42 1.49 20.45
N GLN A 246 2.79 2.62 20.12
CA GLN A 246 2.09 3.46 21.11
C GLN A 246 0.89 2.78 21.77
N ARG A 247 0.25 1.84 21.06
CA ARG A 247 -0.98 1.18 21.53
C ARG A 247 -0.72 -0.13 22.27
N ARG A 248 0.49 -0.70 22.18
CA ARG A 248 0.94 -1.86 22.98
C ARG A 248 1.48 -1.47 24.36
N ALA A 249 1.65 -0.19 24.66
CA ALA A 249 2.07 0.26 25.99
C ALA A 249 0.93 0.04 27.00
N PRO A 250 1.19 -0.53 28.20
CA PRO A 250 0.16 -0.75 29.21
C PRO A 250 -0.45 0.59 29.66
N ALA A 251 -1.78 0.60 29.85
CA ALA A 251 -2.57 1.76 30.23
C ALA A 251 -2.18 2.41 31.59
N SER A 252 -1.19 1.87 32.29
CA SER A 252 -0.70 2.35 33.59
C SER A 252 0.28 3.53 33.50
N SER A 253 0.71 3.95 32.30
CA SER A 253 1.57 5.12 32.12
C SER A 253 0.89 6.27 31.36
N SER A 254 -0.35 6.61 31.73
CA SER A 254 -1.05 7.74 31.12
C SER A 254 -0.85 9.03 31.92
N SER A 255 0.16 9.82 31.57
CA SER A 255 -0.01 11.27 31.67
C SER A 255 -1.03 11.68 30.62
N MET A 256 -2.05 12.43 31.02
CA MET A 256 -3.05 13.01 30.14
C MET A 256 -2.40 13.72 28.95
N THR A 257 -3.03 13.65 27.78
CA THR A 257 -2.64 14.26 26.47
C THR A 257 -1.68 13.47 25.58
N THR A 258 -1.93 12.18 25.35
CA THR A 258 -1.42 11.51 24.13
C THR A 258 -2.52 11.50 23.06
N THR A 259 -2.50 12.51 22.19
CA THR A 259 -3.20 12.45 20.90
C THR A 259 -2.62 11.28 20.12
N PHE A 260 -3.37 10.20 20.01
CA PHE A 260 -2.98 9.07 19.17
C PHE A 260 -2.84 9.58 17.72
N PRO A 261 -1.75 9.24 17.01
CA PRO A 261 -1.64 9.57 15.60
C PRO A 261 -2.84 8.96 14.85
N PRO A 262 -3.37 9.67 13.84
CA PRO A 262 -4.52 9.19 13.08
C PRO A 262 -4.22 7.80 12.49
N PRO A 263 -5.21 6.91 12.42
CA PRO A 263 -5.07 5.65 11.69
C PRO A 263 -4.66 5.93 10.24
N MET A 264 -3.83 5.04 9.65
CA MET A 264 -3.41 5.14 8.25
C MET A 264 -4.62 5.30 7.33
N ALA A 265 -4.51 6.20 6.35
CA ALA A 265 -5.46 6.19 5.25
C ALA A 265 -5.21 4.95 4.39
N ILE A 266 -6.29 4.36 3.85
CA ILE A 266 -6.18 3.16 3.00
C ILE A 266 -5.22 3.36 1.81
N GLN A 267 -5.14 4.58 1.28
CA GLN A 267 -4.22 4.93 0.19
C GLN A 267 -2.74 4.77 0.58
N GLU A 268 -2.37 5.11 1.80
CA GLU A 268 -1.00 4.94 2.32
C GLU A 268 -0.65 3.46 2.47
N LEU A 269 -1.64 2.64 2.88
CA LEU A 269 -1.49 1.18 2.96
C LEU A 269 -1.26 0.58 1.57
N LEU A 270 -2.09 0.95 0.59
CA LEU A 270 -1.94 0.49 -0.79
C LEU A 270 -0.57 0.87 -1.36
N TYR A 271 -0.11 2.09 -1.12
CA TYR A 271 1.22 2.54 -1.54
C TYR A 271 2.33 1.63 -0.99
N CYS A 272 2.30 1.33 0.32
CA CYS A 272 3.28 0.44 0.94
C CYS A 272 3.15 -1.02 0.48
N MET A 273 1.94 -1.48 0.17
CA MET A 273 1.69 -2.86 -0.28
C MET A 273 2.18 -3.11 -1.70
N HIS A 274 1.96 -2.16 -2.62
CA HIS A 274 2.49 -2.18 -3.99
C HIS A 274 4.00 -1.96 -4.07
N GLY A 275 4.59 -1.49 -2.97
CA GLY A 275 6.01 -1.32 -2.82
C GLY A 275 6.81 -2.62 -2.96
N LYS A 276 8.13 -2.49 -3.18
CA LYS A 276 9.03 -3.65 -3.34
C LYS A 276 9.69 -4.06 -2.03
N GLN A 277 9.57 -3.25 -0.97
CA GLN A 277 10.24 -3.51 0.31
C GLN A 277 9.36 -4.39 1.19
N ARG A 278 9.87 -5.59 1.51
CA ARG A 278 9.20 -6.54 2.41
C ARG A 278 8.84 -5.94 3.77
N HIS A 279 9.68 -5.06 4.31
CA HIS A 279 9.42 -4.40 5.58
C HIS A 279 8.18 -3.48 5.52
N SER A 280 8.01 -2.76 4.41
CA SER A 280 6.89 -1.84 4.22
C SER A 280 5.57 -2.59 4.08
N GLN A 281 5.58 -3.71 3.33
CA GLN A 281 4.45 -4.63 3.24
C GLN A 281 4.09 -5.25 4.61
N ASP A 282 5.09 -5.64 5.41
CA ASP A 282 4.88 -6.18 6.75
C ASP A 282 4.22 -5.15 7.69
N VAL A 283 4.71 -3.91 7.70
CA VAL A 283 4.09 -2.83 8.49
C VAL A 283 2.68 -2.50 8.01
N ALA A 284 2.48 -2.40 6.68
CA ALA A 284 1.18 -2.10 6.11
C ALA A 284 0.13 -3.17 6.42
N THR A 285 0.45 -4.46 6.26
CA THR A 285 -0.49 -5.54 6.63
C THR A 285 -0.78 -5.61 8.12
N GLN A 286 0.19 -5.29 9.00
CA GLN A 286 -0.05 -5.19 10.45
C GLN A 286 -1.04 -4.05 10.77
N GLN A 287 -0.89 -2.91 10.11
CA GLN A 287 -1.79 -1.78 10.25
C GLN A 287 -3.18 -2.08 9.72
N LEU A 288 -3.28 -2.76 8.58
CA LEU A 288 -4.54 -3.19 8.02
C LEU A 288 -5.36 -4.02 9.02
N VAL A 289 -4.73 -5.00 9.68
CA VAL A 289 -5.39 -5.79 10.73
C VAL A 289 -5.88 -4.90 11.86
N HIS A 290 -5.05 -3.95 12.31
CA HIS A 290 -5.42 -3.03 13.38
C HIS A 290 -6.59 -2.10 13.03
N LEU A 291 -6.64 -1.60 11.79
CA LEU A 291 -7.77 -0.81 11.29
C LEU A 291 -9.06 -1.62 11.26
N SER A 292 -8.94 -2.91 10.92
CA SER A 292 -10.08 -3.83 10.86
C SER A 292 -10.57 -4.29 12.24
N GLU A 293 -9.90 -3.99 13.36
CA GLU A 293 -10.35 -4.45 14.69
C GLU A 293 -11.70 -3.85 15.13
N SER A 294 -12.09 -2.69 14.60
CA SER A 294 -13.38 -2.08 14.92
C SER A 294 -13.97 -1.28 13.76
N GLN A 295 -15.29 -1.20 13.72
CA GLN A 295 -16.02 -0.46 12.69
C GLN A 295 -15.63 1.02 12.64
N GLU A 296 -15.43 1.66 13.79
CA GLU A 296 -15.07 3.08 13.88
C GLU A 296 -13.70 3.37 13.23
N LYS A 297 -12.68 2.55 13.56
CA LYS A 297 -11.34 2.67 12.97
C LYS A 297 -11.40 2.45 11.46
N TRP A 298 -12.14 1.42 11.03
CA TRP A 298 -12.31 1.07 9.63
C TRP A 298 -12.97 2.22 8.85
N GLN A 299 -14.12 2.71 9.32
CA GLN A 299 -14.84 3.82 8.65
C GLN A 299 -14.01 5.11 8.59
N GLY A 300 -13.27 5.43 9.66
CA GLY A 300 -12.38 6.59 9.70
C GLY A 300 -11.24 6.52 8.68
N ALA A 301 -10.74 5.32 8.39
CA ALA A 301 -9.65 5.08 7.43
C ALA A 301 -10.12 4.93 5.98
N VAL A 302 -11.34 4.42 5.77
CA VAL A 302 -11.87 4.09 4.44
C VAL A 302 -12.32 5.32 3.68
N LYS A 303 -12.96 6.33 4.31
CA LYS A 303 -13.44 7.60 3.68
C LYS A 303 -13.69 7.55 2.15
N GLY A 304 -14.46 6.57 1.67
CA GLY A 304 -14.79 6.42 0.24
C GLY A 304 -13.94 5.44 -0.58
N ALA A 305 -13.07 4.62 0.02
CA ALA A 305 -12.37 3.55 -0.69
C ALA A 305 -13.33 2.42 -1.10
N ASP A 306 -13.27 2.06 -2.38
CA ASP A 306 -14.23 1.23 -3.11
C ASP A 306 -14.22 -0.26 -2.71
N ALA A 307 -15.28 -0.96 -3.12
CA ALA A 307 -15.45 -2.41 -3.03
C ALA A 307 -14.31 -3.23 -3.70
N ALA A 308 -13.42 -2.59 -4.47
CA ALA A 308 -12.27 -3.21 -5.13
C ALA A 308 -11.02 -3.33 -4.23
N PHE A 309 -10.99 -2.68 -3.06
CA PHE A 309 -9.80 -2.63 -2.20
C PHE A 309 -9.22 -4.01 -1.85
N PHE A 310 -10.07 -4.94 -1.40
CA PHE A 310 -9.60 -6.28 -1.01
C PHE A 310 -9.21 -7.15 -2.20
N ALA A 311 -9.83 -6.97 -3.36
CA ALA A 311 -9.43 -7.66 -4.58
C ALA A 311 -7.98 -7.27 -4.96
N GLU A 312 -7.66 -5.98 -4.85
CA GLU A 312 -6.32 -5.47 -5.12
C GLU A 312 -5.29 -5.97 -4.09
N LEU A 313 -5.63 -5.95 -2.79
CA LEU A 313 -4.75 -6.52 -1.77
C LEU A 313 -4.49 -8.02 -1.95
N LEU A 314 -5.52 -8.78 -2.31
CA LEU A 314 -5.37 -10.20 -2.61
C LEU A 314 -4.48 -10.40 -3.83
N HIS A 315 -4.66 -9.63 -4.90
CA HIS A 315 -3.80 -9.69 -6.07
C HIS A 315 -2.33 -9.43 -5.71
N VAL A 316 -2.05 -8.34 -4.98
CA VAL A 316 -0.68 -7.97 -4.58
C VAL A 316 -0.02 -9.03 -3.71
N THR A 317 -0.75 -9.56 -2.72
CA THR A 317 -0.19 -10.54 -1.78
C THR A 317 -0.05 -11.93 -2.37
N THR A 318 -0.90 -12.31 -3.32
CA THR A 318 -0.83 -13.63 -3.99
C THR A 318 0.18 -13.66 -5.13
N MET A 319 0.38 -12.57 -5.88
CA MET A 319 1.44 -12.46 -6.88
C MET A 319 2.84 -12.53 -6.26
N ALA A 320 3.00 -12.01 -5.04
CA ALA A 320 4.26 -12.06 -4.30
C ALA A 320 4.47 -13.39 -3.56
N TYR A 321 3.49 -14.30 -3.57
CA TYR A 321 3.56 -15.53 -2.79
C TYR A 321 4.57 -16.51 -3.37
N ALA A 322 5.54 -16.89 -2.52
CA ALA A 322 6.45 -17.99 -2.77
C ALA A 322 6.19 -19.12 -1.76
N PRO A 323 5.92 -20.37 -2.20
CA PRO A 323 5.73 -21.50 -1.29
C PRO A 323 6.91 -21.65 -0.33
N GLY A 324 6.64 -21.72 0.97
CA GLY A 324 7.68 -21.81 2.01
C GLY A 324 8.26 -20.47 2.50
N ASP A 325 7.88 -19.32 1.92
CA ASP A 325 8.24 -18.01 2.45
C ASP A 325 7.26 -17.59 3.56
N THR A 326 7.73 -17.70 4.81
CA THR A 326 6.94 -17.37 6.01
C THR A 326 6.43 -15.94 6.02
N LEU A 327 7.16 -15.00 5.42
CA LEU A 327 6.74 -13.60 5.37
C LEU A 327 5.56 -13.45 4.41
N SER A 328 5.67 -14.02 3.22
CA SER A 328 4.61 -14.00 2.21
C SER A 328 3.32 -14.63 2.74
N GLU A 329 3.42 -15.76 3.45
CA GLU A 329 2.25 -16.38 4.10
C GLU A 329 1.67 -15.49 5.21
N ALA A 330 2.51 -14.84 6.02
CA ALA A 330 2.04 -13.90 7.04
C ALA A 330 1.33 -12.69 6.44
N LEU A 331 1.79 -12.16 5.31
CA LEU A 331 1.13 -11.06 4.60
C LEU A 331 -0.28 -11.45 4.16
N VAL A 332 -0.43 -12.58 3.46
CA VAL A 332 -1.73 -13.09 3.01
C VAL A 332 -2.65 -13.35 4.21
N THR A 333 -2.14 -13.98 5.27
CA THR A 333 -2.89 -14.26 6.51
C THR A 333 -3.47 -12.99 7.13
N ARG A 334 -2.68 -11.91 7.18
CA ARG A 334 -3.15 -10.62 7.73
C ARG A 334 -4.20 -9.95 6.84
N VAL A 335 -4.09 -10.07 5.52
CA VAL A 335 -5.13 -9.61 4.59
C VAL A 335 -6.44 -10.38 4.82
N LEU A 336 -6.40 -11.72 4.87
CA LEU A 336 -7.60 -12.52 5.12
C LEU A 336 -8.19 -12.28 6.52
N GLN A 337 -7.34 -12.07 7.53
CA GLN A 337 -7.80 -11.70 8.86
C GLN A 337 -8.54 -10.35 8.84
N ALA A 338 -8.01 -9.36 8.13
CA ALA A 338 -8.65 -8.06 8.02
C ALA A 338 -10.01 -8.15 7.31
N MET A 339 -10.11 -8.95 6.25
CA MET A 339 -11.38 -9.24 5.58
C MET A 339 -12.39 -9.89 6.53
N THR A 340 -11.95 -10.91 7.27
CA THR A 340 -12.80 -11.61 8.25
C THR A 340 -13.30 -10.67 9.34
N ASN A 341 -12.42 -9.79 9.84
CA ASN A 341 -12.80 -8.76 10.81
C ASN A 341 -13.85 -7.80 10.21
N VAL A 342 -13.67 -7.33 8.98
CA VAL A 342 -14.65 -6.47 8.30
C VAL A 342 -16.00 -7.16 8.13
N ILE A 343 -16.01 -8.45 7.74
CA ILE A 343 -17.24 -9.26 7.66
C ILE A 343 -17.96 -9.27 9.02
N SER A 344 -17.24 -9.35 10.14
CA SER A 344 -17.86 -9.47 11.47
C SER A 344 -18.71 -8.26 11.87
N PHE A 345 -18.33 -7.04 11.49
CA PHE A 345 -19.08 -5.82 11.81
C PHE A 345 -19.81 -5.21 10.60
N GLN A 346 -19.55 -5.68 9.37
CA GLN A 346 -20.27 -5.34 8.14
C GLN A 346 -20.77 -6.60 7.40
N PRO A 347 -21.54 -7.49 8.04
CA PRO A 347 -21.90 -8.78 7.45
C PRO A 347 -22.80 -8.66 6.22
N GLN A 348 -23.47 -7.52 6.02
CA GLN A 348 -24.34 -7.28 4.86
C GLN A 348 -23.55 -6.74 3.65
N THR A 349 -22.32 -6.27 3.85
CA THR A 349 -21.50 -5.69 2.80
C THR A 349 -20.65 -6.78 2.16
N LEU A 350 -20.74 -6.87 0.84
CA LEU A 350 -19.95 -7.83 0.08
C LEU A 350 -18.50 -7.37 -0.02
N VAL A 351 -17.59 -8.13 0.59
CA VAL A 351 -16.18 -7.75 0.77
C VAL A 351 -15.34 -8.01 -0.49
N VAL A 352 -15.72 -8.98 -1.32
CA VAL A 352 -15.07 -9.30 -2.59
C VAL A 352 -16.12 -9.53 -3.67
N GLN A 353 -15.90 -8.93 -4.84
CA GLN A 353 -16.74 -9.09 -6.04
C GLN A 353 -15.97 -9.57 -7.26
N ASP A 354 -14.66 -9.31 -7.31
CA ASP A 354 -13.82 -9.64 -8.45
C ASP A 354 -13.64 -11.17 -8.60
N PRO A 355 -13.95 -11.75 -9.79
CA PRO A 355 -13.80 -13.19 -10.02
C PRO A 355 -12.38 -13.71 -9.81
N ASN A 356 -11.35 -12.94 -10.19
CA ASN A 356 -9.96 -13.40 -10.03
C ASN A 356 -9.56 -13.45 -8.55
N ALA A 357 -10.01 -12.49 -7.74
CA ALA A 357 -9.83 -12.51 -6.30
C ALA A 357 -10.57 -13.69 -5.64
N ILE A 358 -11.76 -14.05 -6.13
CA ILE A 358 -12.49 -15.24 -5.67
C ILE A 358 -11.71 -16.52 -6.05
N ASP A 359 -11.20 -16.62 -7.27
CA ASP A 359 -10.38 -17.77 -7.70
C ASP A 359 -9.10 -17.91 -6.88
N ALA A 360 -8.47 -16.80 -6.51
CA ALA A 360 -7.33 -16.79 -5.60
C ALA A 360 -7.71 -17.31 -4.20
N LEU A 361 -8.86 -16.91 -3.66
CA LEU A 361 -9.37 -17.43 -2.39
C LEU A 361 -9.73 -18.92 -2.46
N VAL A 362 -10.34 -19.38 -3.55
CA VAL A 362 -10.60 -20.80 -3.82
C VAL A 362 -9.29 -21.58 -3.84
N THR A 363 -8.26 -21.03 -4.50
CA THR A 363 -6.92 -21.60 -4.57
C THR A 363 -6.29 -21.74 -3.18
N ILE A 364 -6.33 -20.67 -2.38
CA ILE A 364 -5.83 -20.68 -1.01
C ILE A 364 -6.60 -21.71 -0.17
N GLY A 365 -7.92 -21.76 -0.27
CA GLY A 365 -8.76 -22.61 0.57
C GLY A 365 -8.56 -24.12 0.36
N HIS A 366 -8.23 -24.57 -0.86
CA HIS A 366 -8.09 -26.00 -1.16
C HIS A 366 -6.65 -26.51 -1.18
N GLN A 367 -5.66 -25.67 -1.50
CA GLN A 367 -4.28 -26.14 -1.66
C GLN A 367 -3.65 -26.50 -0.30
N SER A 368 -3.24 -27.77 -0.15
CA SER A 368 -2.64 -28.30 1.08
C SER A 368 -1.29 -27.68 1.45
N THR A 369 -0.66 -26.94 0.53
CA THR A 369 0.57 -26.16 0.77
C THR A 369 0.37 -24.99 1.73
N PHE A 370 -0.86 -24.50 1.89
CA PHE A 370 -1.19 -23.42 2.82
C PHE A 370 -1.53 -23.96 4.22
N ALA A 371 -1.10 -23.23 5.26
CA ALA A 371 -1.42 -23.60 6.64
C ALA A 371 -2.95 -23.66 6.88
N ALA A 372 -3.39 -24.58 7.74
CA ALA A 372 -4.80 -24.79 8.04
C ALA A 372 -5.55 -23.51 8.48
N PRO A 373 -4.99 -22.63 9.35
CA PRO A 373 -5.67 -21.39 9.73
C PRO A 373 -5.91 -20.45 8.54
N LEU A 374 -4.98 -20.39 7.60
CA LEU A 374 -5.10 -19.58 6.40
C LEU A 374 -6.21 -20.13 5.48
N ARG A 375 -6.25 -21.45 5.29
CA ARG A 375 -7.32 -22.13 4.54
C ARG A 375 -8.70 -21.89 5.16
N GLN A 376 -8.78 -21.95 6.48
CA GLN A 376 -10.02 -21.70 7.22
C GLN A 376 -10.51 -20.26 7.06
N GLN A 377 -9.63 -19.26 7.11
CA GLN A 377 -9.99 -17.86 6.84
C GLN A 377 -10.50 -17.67 5.41
N ALA A 378 -9.84 -18.29 4.42
CA ALA A 378 -10.32 -18.26 3.04
C ALA A 378 -11.73 -18.87 2.93
N ALA A 379 -12.00 -20.00 3.60
CA ALA A 379 -13.31 -20.62 3.64
C ALA A 379 -14.39 -19.71 4.27
N ILE A 380 -14.09 -19.00 5.37
CA ILE A 380 -15.02 -18.03 5.98
C ILE A 380 -15.38 -16.91 4.98
N ILE A 381 -14.38 -16.37 4.28
CA ILE A 381 -14.60 -15.30 3.30
C ILE A 381 -15.42 -15.83 2.12
N LEU A 382 -15.09 -17.01 1.60
CA LEU A 382 -15.84 -17.63 0.50
C LEU A 382 -17.29 -17.95 0.89
N GLN A 383 -17.53 -18.42 2.13
CA GLN A 383 -18.87 -18.61 2.65
C GLN A 383 -19.68 -17.30 2.61
N HIS A 384 -19.09 -16.20 3.08
CA HIS A 384 -19.71 -14.88 3.02
C HIS A 384 -20.04 -14.47 1.58
N VAL A 385 -19.14 -14.73 0.63
CA VAL A 385 -19.40 -14.45 -0.80
C VAL A 385 -20.57 -15.30 -1.31
N VAL A 386 -20.61 -16.60 -1.03
CA VAL A 386 -21.72 -17.50 -1.42
C VAL A 386 -23.05 -17.02 -0.82
N GLU A 387 -23.09 -16.68 0.46
CA GLU A 387 -24.32 -16.24 1.14
C GLU A 387 -24.87 -14.91 0.58
N ARG A 388 -24.00 -14.05 0.05
CA ARG A 388 -24.36 -12.70 -0.43
C ARG A 388 -24.60 -12.63 -1.92
N GLN A 389 -23.77 -13.30 -2.72
CA GLN A 389 -23.89 -13.31 -4.18
C GLN A 389 -24.72 -14.49 -4.69
N GLY A 390 -24.79 -15.57 -3.92
CA GLY A 390 -25.41 -16.84 -4.34
C GLY A 390 -24.50 -17.75 -5.16
N HIS A 391 -23.29 -17.32 -5.55
CA HIS A 391 -22.31 -18.12 -6.30
C HIS A 391 -20.87 -17.62 -6.07
N LEU A 392 -19.87 -18.43 -6.41
CA LEU A 392 -18.43 -18.05 -6.42
C LEU A 392 -17.87 -17.76 -7.82
N GLY A 393 -18.71 -17.76 -8.85
CA GLY A 393 -18.22 -17.82 -10.23
C GLY A 393 -17.82 -19.25 -10.61
N TYR A 394 -17.27 -19.41 -11.81
CA TYR A 394 -17.23 -20.72 -12.49
C TYR A 394 -15.93 -21.00 -13.26
N SER A 395 -14.91 -20.16 -13.08
CA SER A 395 -13.61 -20.28 -13.75
C SER A 395 -12.71 -21.35 -13.15
N ASN A 396 -12.95 -21.76 -11.90
CA ASN A 396 -12.09 -22.68 -11.15
C ASN A 396 -12.87 -23.86 -10.53
N VAL A 397 -13.56 -24.66 -11.36
CA VAL A 397 -14.35 -25.82 -10.93
C VAL A 397 -13.49 -26.85 -10.20
N ALA A 398 -12.31 -27.18 -10.74
CA ALA A 398 -11.34 -28.03 -10.06
C ALA A 398 -11.00 -27.54 -8.64
N GLY A 399 -10.86 -26.23 -8.43
CA GLY A 399 -10.65 -25.64 -7.11
C GLY A 399 -11.87 -25.76 -6.19
N LEU A 400 -13.09 -25.62 -6.72
CA LEU A 400 -14.33 -25.86 -5.96
C LEU A 400 -14.45 -27.32 -5.51
N VAL A 401 -14.07 -28.27 -6.36
CA VAL A 401 -13.98 -29.69 -6.01
C VAL A 401 -12.87 -29.91 -4.98
N GLY A 402 -11.73 -29.22 -5.11
CA GLY A 402 -10.68 -29.24 -4.09
C GLY A 402 -11.19 -28.78 -2.72
N LEU A 403 -12.04 -27.74 -2.66
CA LEU A 403 -12.67 -27.31 -1.41
C LEU A 403 -13.59 -28.39 -0.84
N LEU A 404 -14.36 -29.08 -1.69
CA LEU A 404 -15.22 -30.21 -1.31
C LEU A 404 -14.42 -31.39 -0.72
N GLN A 405 -13.21 -31.62 -1.23
CA GLN A 405 -12.30 -32.67 -0.76
C GLN A 405 -11.51 -32.26 0.50
N SER A 406 -11.68 -31.02 0.97
CA SER A 406 -11.01 -30.54 2.18
C SER A 406 -11.48 -31.29 3.43
N THR A 407 -10.55 -31.50 4.36
CA THR A 407 -10.86 -32.04 5.70
C THR A 407 -11.53 -31.00 6.61
N ASP A 408 -11.53 -29.72 6.23
CA ASP A 408 -12.22 -28.67 6.98
C ASP A 408 -13.72 -28.67 6.61
N PRO A 409 -14.64 -28.94 7.57
CA PRO A 409 -16.07 -28.99 7.30
C PRO A 409 -16.62 -27.70 6.68
N LEU A 410 -16.01 -26.55 7.01
CA LEU A 410 -16.43 -25.27 6.47
C LEU A 410 -16.09 -25.16 4.98
N ALA A 411 -14.84 -25.46 4.61
CA ALA A 411 -14.41 -25.48 3.22
C ALA A 411 -15.21 -26.50 2.39
N GLN A 412 -15.49 -27.67 2.97
CA GLN A 412 -16.31 -28.70 2.34
C GLN A 412 -17.75 -28.20 2.06
N ALA A 413 -18.38 -27.52 3.03
CA ALA A 413 -19.71 -26.94 2.87
C ALA A 413 -19.73 -25.84 1.79
N VAL A 414 -18.71 -24.98 1.76
CA VAL A 414 -18.56 -23.93 0.74
C VAL A 414 -18.40 -24.53 -0.66
N GLY A 415 -17.56 -25.55 -0.81
CA GLY A 415 -17.37 -26.25 -2.08
C GLY A 415 -18.67 -26.87 -2.60
N ALA A 416 -19.42 -27.55 -1.73
CA ALA A 416 -20.72 -28.14 -2.08
C ALA A 416 -21.75 -27.07 -2.51
N ALA A 417 -21.86 -25.97 -1.75
CA ALA A 417 -22.79 -24.89 -2.06
C ALA A 417 -22.43 -24.16 -3.38
N ALA A 418 -21.13 -23.96 -3.63
CA ALA A 418 -20.65 -23.32 -4.85
C ALA A 418 -20.88 -24.17 -6.10
N LEU A 419 -20.63 -25.48 -6.03
CA LEU A 419 -20.92 -26.42 -7.13
C LEU A 419 -22.42 -26.49 -7.43
N LEU A 420 -23.25 -26.52 -6.39
CA LEU A 420 -24.70 -26.48 -6.56
C LEU A 420 -25.15 -25.17 -7.24
N ALA A 421 -24.65 -24.02 -6.79
CA ALA A 421 -24.96 -22.73 -7.40
C ALA A 421 -24.55 -22.67 -8.89
N ALA A 422 -23.44 -23.32 -9.25
CA ALA A 422 -22.98 -23.44 -10.63
C ALA A 422 -23.91 -24.25 -11.52
N LEU A 423 -24.37 -25.39 -11.01
CA LEU A 423 -25.31 -26.23 -11.74
C LEU A 423 -26.74 -25.67 -11.75
N ASP A 424 -27.14 -24.87 -10.78
CA ASP A 424 -28.45 -24.21 -10.78
C ASP A 424 -28.56 -23.07 -11.82
N GLY A 425 -27.47 -22.72 -12.52
CA GLY A 425 -27.47 -21.66 -13.53
C GLY A 425 -27.77 -20.28 -12.96
N LYS A 426 -27.62 -20.08 -11.65
CA LYS A 426 -27.88 -18.81 -10.93
C LYS A 426 -26.83 -17.71 -11.21
N ALA A 427 -25.95 -17.93 -12.18
CA ALA A 427 -24.98 -16.96 -12.67
C ALA A 427 -25.64 -15.69 -13.21
N LYS A 428 -25.16 -14.52 -12.77
CA LYS A 428 -25.55 -13.25 -13.39
C LYS A 428 -24.92 -13.00 -14.77
N VAL A 429 -23.86 -13.73 -15.13
CA VAL A 429 -23.11 -13.54 -16.39
C VAL A 429 -23.01 -14.88 -17.14
N ASN A 430 -23.57 -14.95 -18.35
CA ASN A 430 -23.57 -16.12 -19.25
C ASN A 430 -23.94 -17.49 -18.64
N PRO A 431 -25.11 -17.63 -17.98
CA PRO A 431 -25.50 -18.85 -17.25
C PRO A 431 -25.50 -20.13 -18.08
N SER A 432 -25.90 -20.10 -19.35
CA SER A 432 -26.06 -21.31 -20.19
C SER A 432 -24.73 -21.97 -20.55
N ASN A 433 -23.78 -21.22 -21.10
CA ASN A 433 -22.48 -21.77 -21.53
C ASN A 433 -21.65 -22.25 -20.34
N THR A 434 -21.89 -21.66 -19.17
CA THR A 434 -21.15 -21.97 -17.96
C THR A 434 -21.71 -23.19 -17.24
N HIS A 435 -23.04 -23.37 -17.25
CA HIS A 435 -23.68 -24.60 -16.77
C HIS A 435 -23.19 -25.84 -17.53
N GLU A 436 -23.18 -25.80 -18.86
CA GLU A 436 -22.75 -26.93 -19.69
C GLU A 436 -21.27 -27.27 -19.50
N ALA A 437 -20.40 -26.26 -19.39
CA ALA A 437 -18.98 -26.47 -19.14
C ALA A 437 -18.72 -27.11 -17.76
N VAL A 438 -19.38 -26.61 -16.71
CA VAL A 438 -19.28 -27.18 -15.35
C VAL A 438 -19.83 -28.61 -15.34
N LEU A 439 -20.96 -28.85 -15.99
CA LEU A 439 -21.58 -30.17 -16.06
C LEU A 439 -20.65 -31.17 -16.76
N TYR A 440 -20.06 -30.79 -17.90
CA TYR A 440 -19.10 -31.61 -18.62
C TYR A 440 -17.87 -31.94 -17.77
N GLU A 441 -17.26 -30.94 -17.14
CA GLU A 441 -16.08 -31.13 -16.27
C GLU A 441 -16.42 -32.06 -15.09
N MET A 442 -17.54 -31.82 -14.42
CA MET A 442 -17.99 -32.63 -13.28
C MET A 442 -18.27 -34.09 -13.66
N CYS A 443 -18.93 -34.33 -14.80
CA CYS A 443 -19.19 -35.68 -15.31
C CYS A 443 -17.90 -36.42 -15.67
N SER A 444 -16.89 -35.69 -16.16
CA SER A 444 -15.66 -36.30 -16.68
C SER A 444 -14.68 -36.78 -15.60
N CYS A 445 -14.54 -36.06 -14.47
CA CYS A 445 -13.45 -36.34 -13.52
C CYS A 445 -13.74 -36.14 -12.03
N HIS A 446 -14.93 -35.64 -11.63
CA HIS A 446 -15.16 -35.21 -10.24
C HIS A 446 -16.29 -35.93 -9.50
N VAL A 447 -16.99 -36.87 -10.14
CA VAL A 447 -18.04 -37.69 -9.52
C VAL A 447 -17.57 -38.44 -8.26
N PRO A 448 -16.36 -39.06 -8.22
CA PRO A 448 -15.90 -39.74 -7.00
C PRO A 448 -15.81 -38.83 -5.78
N ALA A 449 -15.36 -37.59 -5.97
CA ALA A 449 -15.25 -36.60 -4.88
C ALA A 449 -16.61 -36.23 -4.28
N LEU A 450 -17.65 -36.18 -5.10
CA LEU A 450 -19.03 -35.96 -4.64
C LEU A 450 -19.53 -37.16 -3.83
N VAL A 451 -19.22 -38.38 -4.27
CA VAL A 451 -19.60 -39.60 -3.54
C VAL A 451 -18.95 -39.64 -2.18
N ASP A 452 -17.66 -39.31 -2.08
CA ASP A 452 -16.95 -39.23 -0.78
C ASP A 452 -17.61 -38.18 0.14
N ALA A 453 -18.04 -37.05 -0.43
CA ALA A 453 -18.69 -35.98 0.32
C ALA A 453 -20.13 -36.33 0.80
N LEU A 454 -20.74 -37.41 0.32
CA LEU A 454 -22.01 -37.92 0.90
C LEU A 454 -21.85 -38.37 2.35
N TYR A 455 -20.62 -38.70 2.77
CA TYR A 455 -20.29 -39.09 4.12
C TYR A 455 -19.89 -37.90 5.03
N ALA A 456 -20.04 -36.67 4.54
CA ALA A 456 -19.80 -35.47 5.35
C ALA A 456 -20.67 -35.45 6.63
N SER A 457 -20.12 -34.97 7.74
CA SER A 457 -20.84 -34.93 9.02
C SER A 457 -21.98 -33.92 9.03
N ALA A 458 -21.86 -32.83 8.25
CA ALA A 458 -22.84 -31.78 8.16
C ALA A 458 -23.99 -32.16 7.20
N VAL A 459 -25.20 -32.23 7.73
CA VAL A 459 -26.42 -32.55 6.97
C VAL A 459 -26.63 -31.61 5.76
N PRO A 460 -26.52 -30.27 5.89
CA PRO A 460 -26.73 -29.38 4.75
C PRO A 460 -25.75 -29.62 3.59
N THR A 461 -24.51 -30.00 3.92
CA THR A 461 -23.48 -30.35 2.93
C THR A 461 -23.86 -31.61 2.16
N ARG A 462 -24.30 -32.67 2.86
CA ARG A 462 -24.77 -33.92 2.21
C ARG A 462 -25.94 -33.65 1.28
N VAL A 463 -26.89 -32.81 1.70
CA VAL A 463 -28.05 -32.43 0.88
C VAL A 463 -27.61 -31.67 -0.38
N ALA A 464 -26.72 -30.69 -0.25
CA ALA A 464 -26.20 -29.95 -1.41
C ALA A 464 -25.46 -30.87 -2.40
N VAL A 465 -24.63 -31.79 -1.90
CA VAL A 465 -23.94 -32.80 -2.70
C VAL A 465 -24.93 -33.73 -3.41
N LEU A 466 -25.99 -34.18 -2.73
CA LEU A 466 -27.05 -34.98 -3.34
C LEU A 466 -27.82 -34.22 -4.42
N GLN A 467 -28.02 -32.92 -4.26
CA GLN A 467 -28.65 -32.08 -5.29
C GLN A 467 -27.75 -31.97 -6.53
N VAL A 468 -26.44 -31.77 -6.33
CA VAL A 468 -25.43 -31.80 -7.42
C VAL A 468 -25.45 -33.15 -8.13
N LEU A 469 -25.33 -34.27 -7.40
CA LEU A 469 -25.37 -35.62 -7.97
C LEU A 469 -26.67 -35.88 -8.72
N ASN A 470 -27.81 -35.40 -8.22
CA ASN A 470 -29.08 -35.50 -8.91
C ASN A 470 -29.06 -34.80 -10.29
N VAL A 471 -28.36 -33.68 -10.44
CA VAL A 471 -28.19 -33.04 -11.76
C VAL A 471 -27.36 -33.96 -12.66
N LEU A 472 -26.22 -34.45 -12.19
CA LEU A 472 -25.29 -35.27 -12.99
C LEU A 472 -25.86 -36.65 -13.36
N LEU A 473 -26.71 -37.25 -12.51
CA LEU A 473 -27.37 -38.54 -12.77
C LEU A 473 -28.36 -38.52 -13.96
N GLN A 474 -28.55 -37.37 -14.61
CA GLN A 474 -29.23 -37.30 -15.91
C GLN A 474 -28.40 -37.91 -17.04
N GLU A 475 -27.08 -37.92 -16.90
CA GLU A 475 -26.16 -38.53 -17.86
C GLU A 475 -26.01 -40.03 -17.60
N GLU A 476 -26.04 -40.83 -18.68
CA GLU A 476 -25.99 -42.29 -18.58
C GLU A 476 -24.63 -42.81 -18.07
N ASP A 477 -23.55 -42.18 -18.52
CA ASP A 477 -22.18 -42.52 -18.10
C ASP A 477 -21.99 -42.29 -16.60
N VAL A 478 -22.54 -41.20 -16.06
CA VAL A 478 -22.50 -40.92 -14.61
C VAL A 478 -23.32 -41.95 -13.84
N ARG A 479 -24.51 -42.33 -14.32
CA ARG A 479 -25.29 -43.40 -13.68
C ARG A 479 -24.53 -44.72 -13.65
N GLN A 480 -23.83 -45.06 -14.73
CA GLN A 480 -23.00 -46.26 -14.79
C GLN A 480 -21.86 -46.20 -13.76
N LEU A 481 -21.10 -45.10 -13.74
CA LEU A 481 -19.99 -44.89 -12.80
C LEU A 481 -20.45 -44.96 -11.33
N VAL A 482 -21.52 -44.25 -10.99
CA VAL A 482 -22.05 -44.19 -9.61
C VAL A 482 -22.57 -45.55 -9.12
N VAL A 483 -23.19 -46.32 -10.00
CA VAL A 483 -23.80 -47.61 -9.62
C VAL A 483 -22.77 -48.74 -9.63
N VAL A 484 -22.00 -48.85 -10.71
CA VAL A 484 -21.16 -50.02 -10.96
C VAL A 484 -19.76 -49.86 -10.38
N ASP A 485 -19.14 -48.70 -10.58
CA ASP A 485 -17.75 -48.51 -10.19
C ASP A 485 -17.61 -47.99 -8.75
N LEU A 486 -18.54 -47.12 -8.31
CA LEU A 486 -18.53 -46.50 -6.98
C LEU A 486 -19.51 -47.13 -5.99
N GLY A 487 -20.48 -47.93 -6.45
CA GLY A 487 -21.39 -48.69 -5.58
C GLY A 487 -22.24 -47.83 -4.63
N CYS A 488 -22.76 -46.68 -5.06
CA CYS A 488 -23.35 -45.69 -4.16
C CYS A 488 -24.79 -45.98 -3.69
N ILE A 489 -25.45 -47.02 -4.20
CA ILE A 489 -26.85 -47.36 -3.83
C ILE A 489 -27.05 -47.45 -2.31
N PRO A 490 -26.19 -48.15 -1.53
CA PRO A 490 -26.34 -48.22 -0.07
C PRO A 490 -26.22 -46.85 0.62
N ALA A 491 -25.38 -45.94 0.10
CA ALA A 491 -25.23 -44.60 0.65
C ALA A 491 -26.52 -43.78 0.48
N PHE A 492 -27.13 -43.83 -0.72
CA PHE A 492 -28.41 -43.18 -0.97
C PHE A 492 -29.53 -43.78 -0.13
N VAL A 493 -29.59 -45.10 0.02
CA VAL A 493 -30.57 -45.76 0.90
C VAL A 493 -30.34 -45.33 2.35
N SER A 494 -29.10 -45.27 2.83
CA SER A 494 -28.79 -44.81 4.19
C SER A 494 -29.27 -43.38 4.46
N ILE A 495 -29.10 -42.46 3.51
CA ILE A 495 -29.57 -41.08 3.65
C ILE A 495 -31.10 -41.02 3.55
N PHE A 496 -31.71 -41.81 2.68
CA PHE A 496 -33.16 -41.92 2.55
C PHE A 496 -33.84 -42.38 3.85
N LEU A 497 -33.16 -43.22 4.63
CA LEU A 497 -33.68 -43.72 5.91
C LEU A 497 -33.46 -42.75 7.09
N ASP A 498 -32.75 -41.65 6.88
CA ASP A 498 -32.55 -40.61 7.90
C ASP A 498 -33.81 -39.77 8.08
N MET A 499 -34.75 -40.26 8.91
CA MET A 499 -36.06 -39.64 9.16
C MET A 499 -35.98 -38.23 9.77
N LYS A 500 -34.79 -37.76 10.17
CA LYS A 500 -34.60 -36.41 10.72
C LYS A 500 -34.37 -35.35 9.64
N ASP A 501 -34.07 -35.75 8.41
CA ASP A 501 -33.74 -34.84 7.31
C ASP A 501 -34.63 -35.08 6.08
N VAL A 502 -35.81 -34.47 6.09
CA VAL A 502 -36.81 -34.61 5.00
C VAL A 502 -36.23 -34.16 3.64
N GLU A 503 -35.38 -33.14 3.61
CA GLU A 503 -34.80 -32.68 2.35
C GLU A 503 -33.75 -33.67 1.83
N GLY A 504 -32.91 -34.22 2.70
CA GLY A 504 -32.03 -35.35 2.38
C GLY A 504 -32.81 -36.56 1.86
N GLN A 505 -33.95 -36.90 2.47
CA GLN A 505 -34.82 -37.98 2.00
C GLN A 505 -35.34 -37.72 0.59
N ARG A 506 -35.86 -36.52 0.32
CA ARG A 506 -36.35 -36.12 -1.01
C ARG A 506 -35.26 -36.24 -2.08
N GLN A 507 -34.06 -35.79 -1.79
CA GLN A 507 -32.97 -35.84 -2.76
C GLN A 507 -32.43 -37.27 -2.95
N ALA A 508 -32.36 -38.06 -1.89
CA ALA A 508 -31.92 -39.45 -1.94
C ALA A 508 -32.89 -40.34 -2.74
N VAL A 509 -34.20 -40.24 -2.48
CA VAL A 509 -35.21 -41.02 -3.24
C VAL A 509 -35.27 -40.58 -4.70
N LYS A 510 -35.06 -39.29 -4.99
CA LYS A 510 -34.95 -38.78 -6.36
C LYS A 510 -33.75 -39.39 -7.09
N ALA A 511 -32.59 -39.49 -6.44
CA ALA A 511 -31.41 -40.13 -7.01
C ALA A 511 -31.65 -41.64 -7.25
N LEU A 512 -32.21 -42.35 -6.27
CA LEU A 512 -32.58 -43.77 -6.39
C LEU A 512 -33.57 -44.00 -7.54
N SER A 513 -34.57 -43.13 -7.70
CA SER A 513 -35.56 -43.25 -8.77
C SER A 513 -34.93 -43.09 -10.17
N LYS A 514 -33.97 -42.17 -10.34
CA LYS A 514 -33.25 -42.00 -11.61
C LYS A 514 -32.40 -43.20 -11.96
N ILE A 515 -31.78 -43.82 -10.95
CA ILE A 515 -31.03 -45.06 -11.13
C ILE A 515 -31.98 -46.20 -11.52
N ALA A 516 -33.06 -46.40 -10.76
CA ALA A 516 -34.04 -47.46 -11.01
C ALA A 516 -34.68 -47.35 -12.40
N LEU A 517 -35.04 -46.15 -12.83
CA LEU A 517 -35.68 -45.91 -14.13
C LEU A 517 -34.74 -46.04 -15.33
N SER A 518 -33.43 -46.17 -15.11
CA SER A 518 -32.46 -46.20 -16.22
C SER A 518 -32.34 -47.57 -16.90
N SER A 519 -32.63 -48.68 -16.21
CA SER A 519 -32.70 -50.02 -16.80
C SER A 519 -33.42 -51.00 -15.87
N ARG A 520 -33.90 -52.13 -16.39
CA ARG A 520 -34.56 -53.17 -15.57
C ARG A 520 -33.64 -53.78 -14.52
N ASP A 521 -32.36 -53.97 -14.85
CA ASP A 521 -31.40 -54.56 -13.92
C ASP A 521 -31.13 -53.61 -12.74
N ARG A 522 -30.93 -52.32 -13.04
CA ARG A 522 -30.77 -51.28 -12.01
C ARG A 522 -32.03 -51.08 -11.18
N HIS A 523 -33.22 -51.21 -11.77
CA HIS A 523 -34.48 -51.24 -11.03
C HIS A 523 -34.44 -52.35 -9.96
N HIS A 524 -34.07 -53.57 -10.36
CA HIS A 524 -34.01 -54.70 -9.43
C HIS A 524 -32.98 -54.49 -8.32
N GLU A 525 -31.80 -53.96 -8.63
CA GLU A 525 -30.77 -53.63 -7.64
C GLU A 525 -31.25 -52.61 -6.60
N VAL A 526 -31.85 -51.50 -7.06
CA VAL A 526 -32.38 -50.46 -6.15
C VAL A 526 -33.54 -51.01 -5.32
N ALA A 527 -34.48 -51.73 -5.94
CA ALA A 527 -35.62 -52.32 -5.24
C ALA A 527 -35.16 -53.32 -4.17
N SER A 528 -34.21 -54.20 -4.49
CA SER A 528 -33.65 -55.18 -3.55
C SER A 528 -32.94 -54.50 -2.37
N ALA A 529 -32.18 -53.42 -2.63
CA ALA A 529 -31.54 -52.64 -1.58
C ALA A 529 -32.53 -51.96 -0.62
N MET A 530 -33.76 -51.69 -1.07
CA MET A 530 -34.82 -51.05 -0.29
C MET A 530 -35.81 -52.04 0.36
N GLU A 531 -35.91 -53.26 -0.17
CA GLU A 531 -36.96 -54.26 0.10
C GLU A 531 -37.13 -54.59 1.59
N TYR A 532 -36.06 -54.53 2.38
CA TYR A 532 -36.06 -54.89 3.80
C TYR A 532 -36.05 -53.71 4.77
N VAL A 533 -36.00 -52.46 4.27
CA VAL A 533 -35.73 -51.29 5.11
C VAL A 533 -36.82 -50.23 5.06
N VAL A 534 -37.70 -50.28 4.05
CA VAL A 534 -38.66 -49.20 3.77
C VAL A 534 -40.09 -49.64 4.10
N SER A 535 -40.62 -49.17 5.24
CA SER A 535 -42.06 -49.21 5.51
C SER A 535 -42.73 -47.97 4.93
N ARG A 536 -43.60 -48.13 3.91
CA ARG A 536 -44.26 -46.99 3.25
C ARG A 536 -45.05 -46.09 4.20
N SER A 537 -45.65 -46.66 5.24
CA SER A 537 -46.42 -45.91 6.23
C SER A 537 -45.55 -44.98 7.08
N ALA A 538 -44.22 -45.09 7.01
CA ALA A 538 -43.31 -44.23 7.74
C ALA A 538 -43.10 -42.86 7.07
N PHE A 539 -43.38 -42.71 5.76
CA PHE A 539 -43.09 -41.49 5.00
C PHE A 539 -44.38 -40.72 4.73
N THR A 540 -44.49 -39.50 5.27
CA THR A 540 -45.67 -38.64 5.13
C THR A 540 -45.47 -37.52 4.10
N ASP A 541 -44.26 -37.34 3.59
CA ASP A 541 -43.93 -36.33 2.58
C ASP A 541 -44.38 -36.77 1.18
N SER A 542 -45.14 -35.90 0.49
CA SER A 542 -45.73 -36.22 -0.81
C SER A 542 -44.70 -36.35 -1.94
N VAL A 543 -43.59 -35.61 -1.87
CA VAL A 543 -42.50 -35.70 -2.86
C VAL A 543 -41.78 -37.02 -2.69
N VAL A 544 -41.51 -37.42 -1.45
CA VAL A 544 -40.92 -38.72 -1.14
C VAL A 544 -41.80 -39.87 -1.64
N ALA A 545 -43.10 -39.82 -1.34
CA ALA A 545 -44.05 -40.84 -1.78
C ALA A 545 -44.09 -40.98 -3.31
N PHE A 546 -44.12 -39.85 -4.04
CA PHE A 546 -44.13 -39.84 -5.50
C PHE A 546 -42.92 -40.57 -6.10
N TYR A 547 -41.70 -40.23 -5.68
CA TYR A 547 -40.49 -40.88 -6.21
C TYR A 547 -40.36 -42.33 -5.75
N LEU A 548 -40.84 -42.66 -4.55
CA LEU A 548 -40.87 -44.03 -4.05
C LEU A 548 -41.78 -44.92 -4.90
N ASP A 549 -42.95 -44.40 -5.32
CA ASP A 549 -43.89 -45.13 -6.18
C ASP A 549 -43.32 -45.43 -7.58
N LEU A 550 -42.36 -44.62 -8.06
CA LEU A 550 -41.63 -44.90 -9.31
C LEU A 550 -40.69 -46.12 -9.20
N ILE A 551 -40.24 -46.44 -7.98
CA ILE A 551 -39.32 -47.57 -7.71
C ILE A 551 -40.12 -48.79 -7.27
N VAL A 552 -41.03 -48.63 -6.32
CA VAL A 552 -41.87 -49.70 -5.79
C VAL A 552 -43.32 -49.26 -5.97
N PRO A 553 -43.98 -49.59 -7.09
CA PRO A 553 -45.36 -49.19 -7.32
C PRO A 553 -46.26 -49.78 -6.22
N PRO A 554 -47.33 -49.08 -5.79
CA PRO A 554 -48.25 -49.61 -4.80
C PRO A 554 -48.77 -50.96 -5.27
N THR A 555 -48.60 -51.99 -4.44
CA THR A 555 -49.27 -53.27 -4.65
C THR A 555 -50.75 -52.95 -4.76
N ALA A 556 -51.32 -53.20 -5.95
CA ALA A 556 -52.74 -53.00 -6.18
C ALA A 556 -53.48 -53.67 -5.02
N ILE A 557 -54.20 -52.88 -4.23
CA ILE A 557 -55.16 -53.40 -3.27
C ILE A 557 -56.11 -54.21 -4.13
N HIS A 558 -56.00 -55.54 -4.10
CA HIS A 558 -57.03 -56.41 -4.60
C HIS A 558 -58.28 -56.05 -3.81
N ALA A 559 -59.17 -55.29 -4.44
CA ALA A 559 -60.51 -55.07 -3.94
C ALA A 559 -61.18 -56.45 -3.88
N SER A 560 -61.29 -56.98 -2.67
CA SER A 560 -62.23 -58.05 -2.32
C SER A 560 -63.36 -57.43 -1.53
#